data_AF-A0A147JUM4-F1
#
_entry.id   AF-A0A147JUM4-F1
#
_cell.length_a   1.000
_cell.length_b   1.000
_cell.length_c   1.000
_cell.angle_alpha   90.00
_cell.angle_beta   90.00
_cell.angle_gamma   90.00
#
_symmetry.space_group_name_H-M   'P 1'
#
loop_
_entity.id
_entity.type
_entity.pdbx_description
1 polymer ?
#
loop_
_entity_poly.entity_id
_entity_poly.type
_entity_poly.pdbx_seq_one_letter_code
_entity_poly.pdbx_strand_id
1 'polypeptide(L)'
;MAEERLKGIERSAEEIVESFVRAVETLPALEETYYSHELYNIMRPDGKPSSSRERADFRKRFVSNMPGADEDGNLRVEVARWTR
;
A
#
# COMPACT_ATOMS: atom_id res chain seq x y z
N MET A 1 -24.00 4.81 -16.38
CA MET A 1 -23.52 4.55 -15.00
C MET A 1 -21.99 4.49 -14.91
N ALA A 2 -21.31 3.53 -15.55
CA ALA A 2 -19.84 3.42 -15.46
C ALA A 2 -19.10 4.59 -16.14
N GLU A 3 -19.53 4.98 -17.35
CA GLU A 3 -18.90 6.07 -18.11
C GLU A 3 -19.09 7.45 -17.45
N GLU A 4 -20.27 7.72 -16.91
CA GLU A 4 -20.56 8.94 -16.17
C GLU A 4 -19.74 9.03 -14.87
N ARG A 5 -19.54 7.89 -14.19
CA ARG A 5 -18.64 7.81 -13.04
C ARG A 5 -17.19 8.09 -13.43
N LEU A 6 -16.72 7.57 -14.57
CA LEU A 6 -15.36 7.85 -15.06
C LEU A 6 -15.17 9.34 -15.36
N LYS A 7 -16.12 9.97 -16.06
CA LYS A 7 -16.10 11.42 -16.31
C LYS A 7 -16.13 12.24 -15.03
N GLY A 8 -16.89 11.77 -14.02
CA GLY A 8 -16.92 12.39 -12.70
C GLY A 8 -15.58 12.30 -11.97
N ILE A 9 -14.89 11.16 -12.05
CA ILE A 9 -13.55 10.97 -11.49
C ILE A 9 -12.53 11.87 -12.19
N GLU A 10 -12.58 11.93 -13.52
CA GLU A 10 -11.67 12.76 -14.33
C GLU A 10 -11.77 14.24 -13.96
N ARG A 11 -13.00 14.79 -13.95
CA ARG A 11 -13.23 16.18 -13.54
C ARG A 11 -12.77 16.45 -12.12
N SER A 12 -13.07 15.54 -11.20
CA SER A 12 -12.64 15.70 -9.80
C SER A 12 -11.11 15.67 -9.66
N ALA A 13 -10.42 14.84 -10.45
CA ALA A 13 -8.97 14.80 -10.45
C ALA A 13 -8.37 16.10 -11.02
N GLU A 14 -8.95 16.63 -12.09
CA GLU A 14 -8.53 17.90 -12.70
C GLU A 14 -8.70 19.06 -11.71
N GLU A 15 -9.86 19.18 -11.06
CA GLU A 15 -10.13 20.21 -10.03
C GLU A 15 -9.12 20.15 -8.87
N ILE A 16 -8.75 18.94 -8.41
CA ILE A 16 -7.75 18.75 -7.35
C ILE A 16 -6.37 19.21 -7.81
N VAL A 17 -5.95 18.82 -9.00
CA VAL A 17 -4.62 19.18 -9.55
C VAL A 17 -4.53 20.69 -9.78
N GLU A 18 -5.53 21.31 -10.40
CA GLU A 18 -5.54 22.75 -10.63
C GLU A 18 -5.48 23.55 -9.33
N SER A 19 -6.28 23.15 -8.33
CA SER A 19 -6.28 23.78 -7.01
C SER A 19 -4.92 23.67 -6.33
N PHE A 20 -4.31 22.49 -6.40
CA PHE A 20 -2.98 22.26 -5.82
C PHE A 20 -1.90 23.11 -6.51
N VAL A 21 -1.87 23.14 -7.85
CA VAL A 21 -0.90 23.94 -8.62
C VAL A 21 -0.99 25.42 -8.24
N ARG A 22 -2.21 25.98 -8.22
CA ARG A 22 -2.42 27.39 -7.83
C ARG A 22 -1.97 27.67 -6.39
N ALA A 23 -2.17 26.72 -5.48
CA ALA A 23 -1.77 26.89 -4.09
C ALA A 23 -0.24 26.88 -3.92
N VAL A 24 0.48 26.08 -4.73
CA VAL A 24 1.94 25.96 -4.62
C VAL A 24 2.72 27.01 -5.40
N GLU A 25 2.12 27.67 -6.41
CA GLU A 25 2.77 28.72 -7.22
C GLU A 25 3.37 29.87 -6.40
N THR A 26 2.79 30.17 -5.23
CA THR A 26 3.23 31.27 -4.36
C THR A 26 4.12 30.82 -3.19
N LEU A 27 4.39 29.52 -3.08
CA LEU A 27 5.22 29.00 -1.99
C LEU A 27 6.71 29.27 -2.25
N PRO A 28 7.49 29.58 -1.20
CA PRO A 28 8.93 29.70 -1.33
C PRO A 28 9.56 28.35 -1.68
N ALA A 29 10.66 28.39 -2.45
CA ALA A 29 11.49 27.21 -2.65
C ALA A 29 12.17 26.83 -1.33
N LEU A 30 11.89 25.62 -0.85
CA LEU A 30 12.47 25.04 0.37
C LEU A 30 13.12 23.71 0.02
N GLU A 31 14.05 23.26 0.85
CA GLU A 31 14.60 21.91 0.73
C GLU A 31 13.52 20.87 1.05
N GLU A 32 13.47 19.81 0.25
CA GLU A 32 12.50 18.74 0.43
C GLU A 32 12.72 18.03 1.76
N THR A 33 11.65 17.94 2.56
CA THR A 33 11.67 17.24 3.84
C THR A 33 10.85 15.96 3.72
N TYR A 34 11.51 14.80 3.73
CA TYR A 34 10.87 13.49 3.60
C TYR A 34 10.33 12.95 4.92
N TYR A 35 10.99 13.29 6.02
CA TYR A 35 10.62 12.88 7.37
C TYR A 35 10.68 14.09 8.28
N SER A 36 9.70 14.24 9.18
CA SER A 36 9.73 15.27 10.21
C SER A 36 10.78 15.01 11.30
N HIS A 37 11.39 13.83 11.29
CA HIS A 37 12.38 13.40 12.28
C HIS A 37 13.72 13.15 11.61
N GLU A 38 14.78 13.70 12.19
CA GLU A 38 16.16 13.50 11.75
C GLU A 38 16.76 12.27 12.44
N LEU A 39 16.19 11.10 12.16
CA LEU A 39 16.73 9.83 12.65
C LEU A 39 17.52 9.15 11.54
N TYR A 40 18.82 9.02 11.77
CA TYR A 40 19.74 8.40 10.84
C TYR A 40 20.12 6.99 11.30
N ASN A 41 20.30 6.08 10.35
CA ASN A 41 20.85 4.75 10.58
C ASN A 41 20.08 3.95 11.66
N ILE A 42 18.74 3.98 11.61
CA ILE A 42 17.92 3.14 12.48
C ILE A 42 18.15 1.67 12.09
N MET A 43 18.96 0.99 12.89
CA MET A 43 19.26 -0.42 12.67
C MET A 43 18.36 -1.28 13.56
N ARG A 44 17.83 -2.37 12.98
CA ARG A 44 17.22 -3.44 13.76
C ARG A 44 18.29 -4.49 14.08
N PRO A 45 18.49 -4.89 15.34
CA PRO A 45 19.41 -5.96 15.67
C PRO A 45 18.91 -7.28 15.07
N ASP A 46 19.86 -8.17 14.77
CA ASP A 46 19.53 -9.52 14.36
C ASP A 46 18.84 -10.25 15.53
N GLY A 47 17.62 -10.72 15.26
CA GLY A 47 16.81 -11.47 16.21
C GLY A 47 16.93 -12.96 16.00
N LYS A 48 16.54 -13.73 17.03
CA LYS A 48 16.28 -15.16 16.85
C LYS A 48 14.97 -15.35 16.08
N PRO A 49 14.84 -16.42 15.26
CA PRO A 49 13.57 -16.79 14.68
C PRO A 49 12.49 -16.96 15.77
N SER A 50 11.25 -16.60 15.45
CA SER A 50 10.12 -16.84 16.35
C SER A 50 9.96 -18.32 16.68
N SER A 51 9.34 -18.64 17.80
CA SER A 51 9.09 -20.02 18.21
C SER A 51 8.09 -20.73 17.29
N SER A 52 8.11 -22.06 17.26
CA SER A 52 7.13 -22.85 16.49
C SER A 52 5.68 -22.56 16.90
N ARG A 53 5.44 -22.28 18.19
CA ARG A 53 4.11 -21.92 18.71
C ARG A 53 3.64 -20.57 18.15
N GLU A 54 4.48 -19.54 18.20
CA GLU A 54 4.16 -18.22 17.65
C GLU A 54 3.90 -18.29 16.15
N ARG A 55 4.68 -19.10 15.41
CA ARG A 55 4.45 -19.31 13.97
C ARG A 55 3.12 -20.01 13.70
N ALA A 56 2.72 -20.99 14.51
CA ALA A 56 1.44 -21.67 14.37
C ALA A 56 0.26 -20.72 14.67
N ASP A 57 0.36 -19.93 15.74
CA ASP A 57 -0.65 -18.92 16.09
C ASP A 57 -0.77 -17.84 15.00
N PHE A 58 0.36 -17.37 14.49
CA PHE A 58 0.41 -16.47 13.34
C PHE A 58 -0.28 -17.10 12.12
N ARG A 59 0.08 -18.34 11.77
CA ARG A 59 -0.47 -19.04 10.60
C ARG A 59 -1.98 -19.14 10.67
N LYS A 60 -2.53 -19.50 11.84
CA LYS A 60 -3.98 -19.57 12.07
C LYS A 60 -4.66 -18.22 11.81
N ARG A 61 -4.11 -17.13 12.34
CA ARG A 61 -4.65 -15.76 12.15
C ARG A 61 -4.49 -15.26 10.71
N PHE A 62 -3.39 -15.62 10.06
CA PHE A 62 -3.11 -15.23 8.69
C PHE A 62 -4.11 -15.88 7.73
N VAL A 63 -4.35 -17.19 7.87
CA VAL A 63 -5.34 -17.93 7.06
C VAL A 63 -6.77 -17.46 7.31
N SER A 64 -7.13 -17.13 8.56
CA SER A 64 -8.50 -16.71 8.88
C SER A 64 -8.94 -15.41 8.17
N ASN A 65 -7.98 -14.59 7.73
CA ASN A 65 -8.26 -13.34 7.03
C ASN A 65 -8.10 -13.46 5.50
N MET A 66 -7.73 -14.63 4.98
CA MET A 66 -7.54 -14.81 3.54
C MET A 66 -8.87 -14.79 2.79
N PRO A 67 -8.93 -14.17 1.59
CA PRO A 67 -10.11 -14.25 0.73
C PRO A 67 -10.40 -15.69 0.26
N GLY A 68 -9.37 -16.54 0.21
CA GLY A 68 -9.50 -17.97 -0.05
C GLY A 68 -8.18 -18.68 0.18
N ALA A 69 -8.24 -19.89 0.71
CA ALA A 69 -7.08 -20.75 0.90
C ALA A 69 -7.26 -22.07 0.13
N ASP A 70 -6.16 -22.68 -0.29
CA ASP A 70 -6.14 -24.07 -0.78
C ASP A 70 -6.13 -25.08 0.38
N GLU A 71 -6.08 -26.38 0.04
CA GLU A 71 -6.09 -27.48 1.02
C GLU A 71 -4.87 -27.47 1.95
N ASP A 72 -3.75 -26.89 1.49
CA ASP A 72 -2.51 -26.71 2.26
C ASP A 72 -2.48 -25.39 3.05
N GLY A 73 -3.55 -24.60 2.94
CA GLY A 73 -3.73 -23.31 3.59
C GLY A 73 -3.03 -22.14 2.90
N ASN A 74 -2.48 -22.31 1.70
CA ASN A 74 -1.86 -21.22 0.95
C ASN A 74 -2.91 -20.30 0.34
N LEU A 75 -2.54 -19.04 0.08
CA LEU A 75 -3.44 -18.08 -0.54
C LEU A 75 -3.78 -18.52 -1.97
N ARG A 76 -5.08 -18.73 -2.25
CA ARG A 76 -5.56 -19.05 -3.59
C ARG A 76 -5.70 -17.76 -4.41
N VAL A 77 -5.07 -17.72 -5.58
CA VAL A 77 -5.13 -16.60 -6.53
C VAL A 77 -5.45 -17.10 -7.93
N GLU A 78 -6.03 -16.23 -8.75
CA GLU A 78 -6.20 -16.52 -10.18
C GLU A 78 -4.83 -16.54 -10.87
N VAL A 79 -4.61 -17.53 -11.73
CA VAL A 79 -3.38 -17.63 -12.52
C VAL A 79 -3.43 -16.58 -13.61
N ALA A 80 -2.53 -15.59 -13.56
CA ALA A 80 -2.33 -14.66 -14.65
C ALA A 80 -1.83 -15.43 -15.89
N ARG A 81 -2.57 -15.32 -17.01
CA ARG A 81 -2.14 -15.85 -18.31
C ARG A 81 -1.68 -14.68 -19.18
N TRP A 82 -0.53 -14.84 -19.83
CA TRP A 82 -0.14 -13.94 -20.92
C TRP A 82 -1.16 -14.03 -22.05
N THR A 83 -1.86 -12.93 -22.33
CA THR A 83 -2.70 -12.77 -23.51
C THR A 83 -1.79 -12.61 -24.74
N ARG A 84 -2.05 -13.36 -25.82
CA ARG A 84 -1.43 -13.15 -27.13
C ARG A 84 -2.12 -12.01 -27.87
#